data_AF-A0A095ATH4-F1
#
_entry.id   AF-A0A095ATH4-F1
#
_cell.length_a   1.000
_cell.length_b   1.000
_cell.length_c   1.000
_cell.angle_alpha   90.00
_cell.angle_beta   90.00
_cell.angle_gamma   90.00
#
_symmetry.space_group_name_H-M   'P 1'
#
loop_
_entity.id
_entity.type
_entity.pdbx_description
1 polymer ?
#
loop_
_entity_poly.entity_id
_entity_poly.type
_entity_poly.pdbx_seq_one_letter_code
_entity_poly.pdbx_strand_id
1 'polypeptide(L)'
;MNRVRAAAALIATLVLTGCSDSEYGPELTRADVEQLAKEMRVIVGDTPLVFPRVALAGRYEAKPAPAAGAKLDRIELGVGPYGWSDWQPEIRKICPLLARRWVASVCDDPWSPIEQAMPANNFYLMDRDAIGLFDNHMTVGGEFMSNQLRAMRLEVGRTEIQCDVDKRSETRFCTAARPISPQLVAVWTVWDGERETAQAMAEREGKAIATFVRYAIARNEDFGQLLPAMCELRRPEAKEGPNGDPCKR
;
A
#
# COMPACT_ATOMS: atom_id res chain seq x y z
N MET A 1 -77.67 1.81 -26.27
CA MET A 1 -76.79 0.65 -25.99
C MET A 1 -75.49 1.15 -25.38
N ASN A 2 -75.20 0.66 -24.19
CA ASN A 2 -74.22 1.11 -23.21
C ASN A 2 -72.77 1.08 -23.67
N ARG A 3 -71.97 2.08 -23.30
CA ARG A 3 -70.52 1.94 -23.11
C ARG A 3 -70.07 2.66 -21.84
N VAL A 4 -70.07 1.91 -20.74
CA VAL A 4 -69.33 2.20 -19.52
C VAL A 4 -67.85 1.94 -19.83
N ARG A 5 -66.97 2.92 -19.62
CA ARG A 5 -65.52 2.70 -19.59
C ARG A 5 -65.06 2.89 -18.14
N ALA A 6 -64.75 1.78 -17.50
CA ALA A 6 -64.15 1.71 -16.19
C ALA A 6 -62.71 2.24 -16.24
N ALA A 7 -62.38 3.14 -15.32
CA ALA A 7 -61.01 3.59 -15.08
C ALA A 7 -60.31 2.52 -14.22
N ALA A 8 -59.23 1.93 -14.74
CA ALA A 8 -58.40 0.99 -14.02
C ALA A 8 -57.47 1.73 -13.06
N ALA A 9 -57.46 1.31 -11.79
CA ALA A 9 -56.57 1.79 -10.75
C ALA A 9 -55.14 1.29 -10.98
N LEU A 10 -54.18 2.21 -11.07
CA LEU A 10 -52.75 1.91 -11.07
C LEU A 10 -52.30 1.74 -9.60
N ILE A 11 -52.10 0.50 -9.18
CA ILE A 11 -51.42 0.19 -7.90
C ILE A 11 -49.93 0.28 -8.17
N ALA A 12 -49.31 1.39 -7.76
CA ALA A 12 -47.86 1.56 -7.75
C ALA A 12 -47.28 0.75 -6.57
N THR A 13 -46.76 -0.44 -6.86
CA THR A 13 -46.02 -1.24 -5.89
C THR A 13 -44.59 -0.69 -5.80
N LEU A 14 -44.35 0.19 -4.83
CA LEU A 14 -43.00 0.62 -4.43
C LEU A 14 -42.32 -0.55 -3.71
N VAL A 15 -41.60 -1.38 -4.47
CA VAL A 15 -40.64 -2.33 -3.91
C VAL A 15 -39.44 -1.52 -3.46
N LEU A 16 -39.40 -1.18 -2.18
CA LEU A 16 -38.20 -0.71 -1.50
C LEU A 16 -37.22 -1.89 -1.41
N THR A 17 -36.47 -2.16 -2.47
CA THR A 17 -35.24 -2.94 -2.36
C THR A 17 -34.26 -2.07 -1.56
N GLY A 18 -34.21 -2.31 -0.25
CA GLY A 18 -33.15 -1.78 0.58
C GLY A 18 -31.83 -2.33 0.09
N CYS A 19 -31.08 -1.53 -0.67
CA CYS A 19 -29.66 -1.72 -0.91
C CYS A 19 -28.95 -1.48 0.44
N SER A 20 -29.00 -2.47 1.33
CA SER A 20 -27.99 -2.62 2.37
C SER A 20 -26.76 -3.19 1.70
N ASP A 21 -26.17 -2.41 0.81
CA ASP A 21 -24.81 -2.66 0.34
C ASP A 21 -23.94 -2.55 1.58
N SER A 22 -23.48 -3.69 2.09
CA SER A 22 -22.55 -3.71 3.19
C SER A 22 -21.36 -2.87 2.78
N GLU A 23 -21.10 -1.81 3.56
CA GLU A 23 -20.00 -0.85 3.42
C GLU A 23 -18.61 -1.53 3.32
N TYR A 24 -18.55 -2.85 3.55
CA TYR A 24 -17.36 -3.66 3.70
C TYR A 24 -17.09 -4.65 2.55
N GLY A 25 -17.82 -4.53 1.43
CA GLY A 25 -17.67 -5.41 0.27
C GLY A 25 -18.20 -6.84 0.51
N PRO A 26 -18.02 -7.76 -0.45
CA PRO A 26 -18.46 -9.14 -0.28
C PRO A 26 -17.69 -9.83 0.85
N GLU A 27 -18.37 -10.71 1.58
CA GLU A 27 -17.76 -11.57 2.59
C GLU A 27 -16.69 -12.47 1.93
N LEU A 28 -15.46 -12.47 2.47
CA LEU A 28 -14.39 -13.29 1.95
C LEU A 28 -14.64 -14.77 2.25
N THR A 29 -14.53 -15.62 1.25
CA THR A 29 -14.53 -17.08 1.47
C THR A 29 -13.15 -17.56 1.92
N ARG A 30 -13.08 -18.81 2.41
CA ARG A 30 -11.80 -19.48 2.65
C ARG A 30 -10.91 -19.50 1.40
N ALA A 31 -11.49 -19.74 0.23
CA ALA A 31 -10.75 -19.78 -1.03
C ALA A 31 -10.16 -18.41 -1.38
N ASP A 32 -10.87 -17.31 -1.05
CA ASP A 32 -10.37 -15.96 -1.24
C ASP A 32 -9.19 -15.67 -0.32
N VAL A 33 -9.26 -16.08 0.95
CA VAL A 33 -8.15 -15.92 1.92
C VAL A 33 -6.92 -16.72 1.47
N GLU A 34 -7.11 -17.97 1.04
CA GLU A 34 -6.03 -18.79 0.49
C GLU A 34 -5.42 -18.15 -0.77
N GLN A 35 -6.24 -17.52 -1.62
CA GLN A 35 -5.77 -16.80 -2.80
C GLN A 35 -5.02 -15.51 -2.44
N LEU A 36 -5.41 -14.79 -1.39
CA LEU A 36 -4.71 -13.61 -0.87
C LEU A 36 -3.34 -13.95 -0.27
N ALA A 37 -3.22 -15.15 0.33
CA ALA A 37 -1.98 -15.62 0.93
C ALA A 37 -0.93 -16.04 -0.11
N LYS A 38 -1.33 -16.35 -1.35
CA LYS A 38 -0.41 -16.79 -2.40
C LYS A 38 0.63 -15.71 -2.72
N GLU A 39 1.87 -16.17 -2.86
CA GLU A 39 2.95 -15.34 -3.38
C GLU A 39 2.67 -14.95 -4.84
N MET A 40 2.80 -13.67 -5.10
CA MET A 40 2.92 -13.12 -6.44
C MET A 40 4.37 -12.97 -6.81
N ARG A 41 4.68 -13.19 -8.08
CA ARG A 41 6.00 -12.99 -8.67
C ARG A 41 5.83 -12.05 -9.84
N VAL A 42 6.45 -10.88 -9.77
CA VAL A 42 6.35 -9.85 -10.80
C VAL A 42 7.74 -9.27 -11.07
N ILE A 43 7.88 -8.55 -12.17
CA ILE A 43 9.09 -7.80 -12.51
C ILE A 43 8.68 -6.34 -12.63
N VAL A 44 9.36 -5.44 -11.92
CA VAL A 44 9.15 -3.98 -12.03
C VAL A 44 10.48 -3.35 -12.40
N GLY A 45 10.50 -2.57 -13.48
CA GLY A 45 11.76 -2.25 -14.15
C GLY A 45 12.42 -3.53 -14.64
N ASP A 46 13.56 -3.84 -14.03
CA ASP A 46 14.30 -5.10 -14.20
C ASP A 46 14.47 -5.88 -12.88
N THR A 47 13.68 -5.52 -11.86
CA THR A 47 13.80 -6.11 -10.53
C THR A 47 12.72 -7.17 -10.29
N PRO A 48 13.09 -8.44 -10.07
CA PRO A 48 12.12 -9.48 -9.73
C PRO A 48 11.68 -9.32 -8.26
N LEU A 49 10.38 -9.19 -8.05
CA LEU A 49 9.76 -8.98 -6.75
C LEU A 49 8.82 -10.14 -6.40
N VAL A 50 8.77 -10.47 -5.12
CA VAL A 50 7.94 -11.54 -4.57
C VAL A 50 7.30 -11.11 -3.26
N PHE A 51 5.98 -11.13 -3.20
CA PHE A 51 5.18 -10.69 -2.05
C PHE A 51 3.81 -11.38 -2.08
N PRO A 52 3.13 -11.57 -0.94
CA PRO A 52 1.78 -12.12 -0.95
C PRO A 52 0.79 -11.14 -1.57
N ARG A 53 -0.26 -11.65 -2.21
CA ARG A 53 -1.28 -10.79 -2.84
C ARG A 53 -1.95 -9.84 -1.85
N VAL A 54 -2.06 -10.21 -0.58
CA VAL A 54 -2.63 -9.35 0.48
C VAL A 54 -1.86 -8.03 0.67
N ALA A 55 -0.59 -7.96 0.28
CA ALA A 55 0.23 -6.76 0.39
C ALA A 55 -0.02 -5.70 -0.70
N LEU A 56 -0.83 -6.02 -1.71
CA LEU A 56 -1.22 -5.05 -2.73
C LEU A 56 -2.27 -4.09 -2.18
N ALA A 57 -2.03 -2.79 -2.41
CA ALA A 57 -3.05 -1.77 -2.20
C ALA A 57 -4.23 -1.99 -3.17
N GLY A 58 -5.43 -1.55 -2.77
CA GLY A 58 -6.61 -1.65 -3.64
C GLY A 58 -7.12 -3.07 -3.90
N ARG A 59 -6.86 -4.03 -3.00
CA ARG A 59 -7.28 -5.45 -3.08
C ARG A 59 -8.76 -5.69 -3.43
N TYR A 60 -9.62 -4.71 -3.16
CA TYR A 60 -11.07 -4.75 -3.44
C TYR A 60 -11.43 -4.34 -4.87
N GLU A 61 -10.53 -3.65 -5.58
CA GLU A 61 -10.69 -3.43 -7.01
C GLU A 61 -10.39 -4.74 -7.72
N ALA A 62 -11.43 -5.45 -8.15
CA ALA A 62 -11.40 -6.78 -8.75
C ALA A 62 -10.68 -6.83 -10.13
N LYS A 63 -9.42 -6.40 -10.19
CA LYS A 63 -8.54 -6.60 -11.32
C LYS A 63 -7.97 -8.02 -11.24
N PRO A 64 -7.87 -8.74 -12.37
CA PRO A 64 -7.22 -10.04 -12.39
C PRO A 64 -5.78 -9.89 -11.88
N ALA A 65 -5.33 -10.84 -11.07
CA ALA A 65 -3.96 -10.86 -10.61
C ALA A 65 -3.02 -10.99 -11.82
N PRO A 66 -1.89 -10.25 -11.85
CA PRO A 66 -0.88 -10.42 -12.88
C PRO A 66 -0.43 -11.88 -12.99
N ALA A 67 -0.13 -12.32 -14.21
CA ALA A 67 0.50 -13.62 -14.43
C ALA A 67 1.86 -13.68 -13.70
N ALA A 68 2.27 -14.88 -13.29
CA ALA A 68 3.58 -15.07 -12.67
C ALA A 68 4.70 -14.62 -13.63
N GLY A 69 5.60 -13.75 -13.15
CA GLY A 69 6.67 -13.16 -13.95
C GLY A 69 6.24 -12.01 -14.86
N ALA A 70 4.99 -11.54 -14.75
CA ALA A 70 4.54 -10.37 -15.51
C ALA A 70 5.45 -9.17 -15.24
N LYS A 71 5.86 -8.50 -16.32
CA LYS A 71 6.50 -7.18 -16.25
C LYS A 71 5.43 -6.13 -16.04
N LEU A 72 5.57 -5.36 -14.97
CA LEU A 72 4.65 -4.31 -14.56
C LEU A 72 5.42 -2.99 -14.51
N ASP A 73 4.79 -1.95 -15.02
CA ASP A 73 5.37 -0.60 -14.98
C ASP A 73 5.30 -0.02 -13.56
N ARG A 74 4.31 -0.44 -12.75
CA ARG A 74 4.11 0.01 -11.38
C ARG A 74 3.34 -1.02 -10.55
N ILE A 75 3.68 -1.10 -9.27
CA ILE A 75 2.85 -1.72 -8.22
C ILE A 75 2.70 -0.74 -7.05
N GLU A 76 1.57 -0.83 -6.35
CA GLU A 76 1.30 -0.10 -5.13
C GLU A 76 1.23 -1.09 -3.96
N LEU A 77 2.02 -0.83 -2.92
CA LEU A 77 2.18 -1.70 -1.77
C LEU A 77 1.78 -0.96 -0.50
N GLY A 78 1.09 -1.67 0.39
CA GLY A 78 0.82 -1.24 1.76
C GLY A 78 1.34 -2.29 2.73
N VAL A 79 2.08 -1.85 3.75
CA VAL A 79 2.55 -2.72 4.84
C VAL A 79 1.73 -2.39 6.08
N GLY A 80 0.96 -3.36 6.56
CA GLY A 80 0.12 -3.17 7.73
C GLY A 80 -0.49 -4.49 8.22
N PRO A 81 -1.16 -4.46 9.37
CA PRO A 81 -1.60 -5.66 10.07
C PRO A 81 -2.92 -6.19 9.50
N TYR A 82 -2.82 -7.08 8.51
CA TYR A 82 -3.99 -7.71 7.86
C TYR A 82 -4.80 -8.63 8.79
N GLY A 83 -4.25 -9.03 9.95
CA GLY A 83 -4.95 -9.88 10.92
C GLY A 83 -5.57 -9.13 12.10
N TRP A 84 -5.22 -7.86 12.30
CA TRP A 84 -5.51 -7.13 13.54
C TRP A 84 -6.76 -6.25 13.45
N SER A 85 -6.77 -5.30 12.50
CA SER A 85 -7.82 -4.28 12.38
C SER A 85 -8.91 -4.64 11.37
N ASP A 86 -8.75 -5.73 10.64
CA ASP A 86 -9.72 -6.07 9.60
C ASP A 86 -11.01 -6.63 10.24
N TRP A 87 -12.11 -5.98 9.87
CA TRP A 87 -13.47 -6.24 10.37
C TRP A 87 -14.06 -7.58 9.92
N GLN A 88 -13.39 -8.28 8.99
CA GLN A 88 -13.81 -9.59 8.51
C GLN A 88 -13.05 -10.70 9.26
N PRO A 89 -13.72 -11.57 10.03
CA PRO A 89 -13.06 -12.65 10.77
C PRO A 89 -12.20 -13.58 9.90
N GLU A 90 -12.54 -13.72 8.61
CA GLU A 90 -11.91 -14.62 7.65
C GLU A 90 -10.48 -14.21 7.32
N ILE A 91 -10.21 -12.91 7.17
CA ILE A 91 -8.87 -12.43 6.84
C ILE A 91 -7.88 -12.66 7.98
N ARG A 92 -8.34 -12.75 9.23
CA ARG A 92 -7.48 -13.14 10.38
C ARG A 92 -6.89 -14.53 10.22
N LYS A 93 -7.53 -15.39 9.43
CA LYS A 93 -7.06 -16.74 9.10
C LYS A 93 -5.93 -16.71 8.07
N ILE A 94 -5.57 -15.54 7.51
CA ILE A 94 -4.51 -15.41 6.51
C ILE A 94 -3.11 -15.56 7.11
N CYS A 95 -2.87 -15.06 8.32
CA CYS A 95 -1.53 -15.02 8.93
C CYS A 95 -0.78 -16.37 8.90
N PRO A 96 -1.37 -17.52 9.29
CA PRO A 96 -0.68 -18.81 9.23
C PRO A 96 -0.45 -19.34 7.80
N LEU A 97 -1.08 -18.73 6.78
CA LEU A 97 -0.92 -19.13 5.37
C LEU A 97 0.22 -18.36 4.68
N LEU A 98 0.76 -17.32 5.30
CA LEU A 98 1.76 -16.45 4.71
C LEU A 98 3.14 -17.10 4.78
N ALA A 99 3.76 -17.30 3.61
CA ALA A 99 5.03 -18.02 3.51
C ALA A 99 6.25 -17.20 3.94
N ARG A 100 6.19 -15.86 3.88
CA ARG A 100 7.31 -14.97 4.17
C ARG A 100 7.30 -14.50 5.62
N ARG A 101 8.47 -14.53 6.25
CA ARG A 101 8.64 -14.18 7.67
C ARG A 101 8.31 -12.73 7.95
N TRP A 102 8.64 -11.82 7.03
CA TRP A 102 8.29 -10.41 7.18
C TRP A 102 6.78 -10.21 7.27
N VAL A 103 6.01 -10.91 6.44
CA VAL A 103 4.55 -10.75 6.43
C VAL A 103 3.98 -11.30 7.74
N ALA A 104 4.45 -12.48 8.15
CA ALA A 104 4.06 -13.07 9.43
C ALA A 104 4.36 -12.12 10.60
N SER A 105 5.50 -11.42 10.58
CA SER A 105 5.88 -10.48 11.64
C SER A 105 5.04 -9.20 11.70
N VAL A 106 4.30 -8.87 10.63
CA VAL A 106 3.40 -7.71 10.59
C VAL A 106 1.94 -8.13 10.81
N CYS A 107 1.57 -9.35 10.40
CA CYS A 107 0.16 -9.76 10.27
C CYS A 107 -0.64 -9.67 11.57
N ASP A 108 -0.04 -10.02 12.71
CA ASP A 108 -0.65 -10.03 14.04
C ASP A 108 -0.06 -8.98 15.00
N ASP A 109 0.83 -8.12 14.50
CA ASP A 109 1.48 -7.08 15.30
C ASP A 109 1.35 -5.70 14.63
N PRO A 110 0.36 -4.88 15.04
CA PRO A 110 0.15 -3.52 14.51
C PRO A 110 1.25 -2.53 14.95
N TRP A 111 2.23 -2.99 15.73
CA TRP A 111 3.42 -2.23 16.08
C TRP A 111 4.68 -3.04 15.72
N SER A 112 4.60 -3.87 14.68
CA SER A 112 5.78 -4.54 14.15
C SER A 112 6.84 -3.50 13.72
N PRO A 113 8.15 -3.75 13.92
CA PRO A 113 9.18 -2.80 13.50
C PRO A 113 9.13 -2.48 12.00
N ILE A 114 8.71 -3.44 11.19
CA ILE A 114 8.58 -3.26 9.74
C ILE A 114 7.49 -2.23 9.45
N GLU A 115 6.27 -2.39 9.99
CA GLU A 115 5.20 -1.38 9.81
C GLU A 115 5.64 -0.01 10.35
N GLN A 116 6.30 0.01 11.50
CA GLN A 116 6.72 1.26 12.13
C GLN A 116 7.83 2.01 11.37
N ALA A 117 8.61 1.31 10.55
CA ALA A 117 9.65 1.87 9.70
C ALA A 117 9.15 2.28 8.30
N MET A 118 8.11 1.63 7.80
CA MET A 118 7.52 1.90 6.47
C MET A 118 6.63 3.16 6.47
N PRO A 119 6.36 3.75 5.28
CA PRO A 119 5.40 4.85 5.17
C PRO A 119 4.05 4.47 5.77
N ALA A 120 3.40 5.43 6.44
CA ALA A 120 2.08 5.20 7.03
C ALA A 120 0.98 4.97 5.98
N ASN A 121 1.18 5.50 4.77
CA ASN A 121 0.33 5.28 3.61
C ASN A 121 0.99 4.28 2.64
N ASN A 122 0.30 3.97 1.56
CA ASN A 122 0.87 3.15 0.50
C ASN A 122 2.09 3.84 -0.14
N PHE A 123 2.96 3.02 -0.72
CA PHE A 123 4.04 3.47 -1.59
C PHE A 123 4.01 2.72 -2.91
N TYR A 124 4.59 3.31 -3.93
CA TYR A 124 4.70 2.74 -5.26
C TYR A 124 6.12 2.23 -5.49
N LEU A 125 6.24 1.09 -6.15
CA LEU A 125 7.45 0.66 -6.84
C LEU A 125 7.16 0.70 -8.32
N MET A 126 8.00 1.38 -9.10
CA MET A 126 7.77 1.56 -10.53
C MET A 126 9.05 1.49 -11.35
N ASP A 127 8.86 1.17 -12.63
CA ASP A 127 9.87 1.40 -13.67
C ASP A 127 10.18 2.90 -13.74
N ARG A 128 11.47 3.25 -13.81
CA ARG A 128 11.92 4.65 -13.89
C ARG A 128 11.31 5.38 -15.08
N ASP A 129 11.12 4.68 -16.20
CA ASP A 129 10.59 5.27 -17.43
C ASP A 129 9.06 5.44 -17.38
N ALA A 130 8.41 4.92 -16.34
CA ALA A 130 6.96 4.94 -16.17
C ALA A 130 6.43 6.14 -15.35
N ILE A 131 7.20 7.22 -15.18
CA ILE A 131 6.77 8.45 -14.47
C ILE A 131 5.43 9.00 -15.00
N GLY A 132 5.16 8.83 -16.30
CA GLY A 132 3.89 9.26 -16.93
C GLY A 132 2.62 8.61 -16.34
N LEU A 133 2.74 7.48 -15.62
CA LEU A 133 1.61 6.85 -14.92
C LEU A 133 1.02 7.72 -13.80
N PHE A 134 1.72 8.78 -13.39
CA PHE A 134 1.25 9.75 -12.41
C PHE A 134 0.68 11.03 -13.03
N ASP A 135 0.51 11.11 -14.36
CA ASP A 135 -0.01 12.31 -15.03
C ASP A 135 -1.47 12.63 -14.66
N ASN A 136 -2.21 11.66 -14.14
CA ASN A 136 -3.57 11.85 -13.61
C ASN A 136 -3.64 11.63 -12.08
N HIS A 137 -2.49 11.54 -11.40
CA HIS A 137 -2.43 11.33 -9.97
C HIS A 137 -2.14 12.66 -9.26
N MET A 138 -3.13 13.16 -8.52
CA MET A 138 -3.02 14.40 -7.78
C MET A 138 -2.42 14.15 -6.40
N THR A 139 -1.51 15.02 -5.99
CA THR A 139 -1.07 15.14 -4.60
C THR A 139 -2.20 15.69 -3.73
N VAL A 140 -2.03 15.62 -2.42
CA VAL A 140 -3.00 16.20 -1.46
C VAL A 140 -3.14 17.72 -1.65
N GLY A 141 -2.07 18.43 -2.02
CA GLY A 141 -2.12 19.86 -2.36
C GLY A 141 -2.74 20.16 -3.72
N GLY A 142 -3.09 19.15 -4.52
CA GLY A 142 -3.77 19.32 -5.80
C GLY A 142 -2.82 19.65 -6.96
N GLU A 143 -1.56 19.26 -6.87
CA GLU A 143 -0.62 19.26 -7.99
C GLU A 143 -0.49 17.86 -8.58
N PHE A 144 -0.02 17.73 -9.82
CA PHE A 144 0.26 16.42 -10.40
C PHE A 144 1.57 15.85 -9.86
N MET A 145 1.51 14.64 -9.29
CA MET A 145 2.69 13.95 -8.76
C MET A 145 3.77 13.74 -9.83
N SER A 146 3.39 13.54 -11.09
CA SER A 146 4.36 13.41 -12.19
C SER A 146 5.19 14.66 -12.43
N ASN A 147 4.64 15.86 -12.22
CA ASN A 147 5.41 17.11 -12.32
C ASN A 147 6.46 17.20 -11.22
N GLN A 148 6.10 16.80 -10.00
CA GLN A 148 7.01 16.77 -8.86
C GLN A 148 8.15 15.77 -9.09
N LEU A 149 7.83 14.58 -9.61
CA LEU A 149 8.84 13.56 -9.96
C LEU A 149 9.79 14.01 -11.07
N ARG A 150 9.28 14.69 -12.11
CA ARG A 150 10.11 15.22 -13.22
C ARG A 150 11.06 16.34 -12.78
N ALA A 151 10.78 17.02 -11.67
CA ALA A 151 11.66 18.04 -11.10
C ALA A 151 12.85 17.45 -10.32
N MET A 152 12.78 16.16 -9.96
CA MET A 152 13.85 15.46 -9.24
C MET A 152 14.93 14.95 -10.19
N ARG A 153 16.17 14.80 -9.69
CA ARG A 153 17.28 14.21 -10.46
C ARG A 153 17.18 12.69 -10.53
N LEU A 154 16.58 12.08 -9.50
CA LEU A 154 16.44 10.64 -9.34
C LEU A 154 17.81 9.93 -9.44
N GLU A 155 18.72 10.33 -8.55
CA GLU A 155 20.02 9.68 -8.36
C GLU A 155 19.88 8.37 -7.54
N VAL A 156 20.49 7.27 -8.00
CA VAL A 156 20.38 5.96 -7.32
C VAL A 156 20.91 6.02 -5.89
N GLY A 157 20.12 5.54 -4.93
CA GLY A 157 20.44 5.53 -3.51
C GLY A 157 20.22 6.86 -2.78
N ARG A 158 19.82 7.91 -3.49
CA ARG A 158 19.45 9.21 -2.92
C ARG A 158 17.94 9.34 -2.81
N THR A 159 17.48 9.83 -1.67
CA THR A 159 16.09 10.25 -1.51
C THR A 159 15.97 11.72 -1.89
N GLU A 160 14.98 12.05 -2.71
CA GLU A 160 14.62 13.42 -3.08
C GLU A 160 13.16 13.67 -2.72
N ILE A 161 12.83 14.93 -2.39
CA ILE A 161 11.46 15.36 -2.15
C ILE A 161 11.15 16.59 -2.99
N GLN A 162 9.90 16.70 -3.41
CA GLN A 162 9.35 17.88 -4.05
C GLN A 162 7.97 18.12 -3.44
N CYS A 163 7.79 19.31 -2.89
CA CYS A 163 6.58 19.67 -2.15
C CYS A 163 5.63 20.49 -3.01
N ASP A 164 4.34 20.40 -2.68
CA ASP A 164 3.33 21.29 -3.25
C ASP A 164 3.74 22.76 -3.01
N VAL A 165 3.57 23.59 -4.04
CA VAL A 165 3.80 25.04 -4.02
C VAL A 165 2.61 25.73 -3.37
N ASP A 166 1.41 25.30 -3.73
CA ASP A 166 0.16 25.86 -3.22
C ASP A 166 -0.24 25.24 -1.87
N LYS A 167 -0.37 26.08 -0.84
CA LYS A 167 -0.87 25.68 0.48
C LYS A 167 -2.40 25.60 0.46
N ARG A 168 -2.96 24.55 -0.12
CA ARG A 168 -4.39 24.21 0.06
C ARG A 168 -4.69 23.60 1.42
N SER A 169 -3.67 23.16 2.14
CA SER A 169 -3.73 22.59 3.48
C SER A 169 -2.74 23.30 4.41
N GLU A 170 -3.02 23.26 5.71
CA GLU A 170 -2.10 23.71 6.77
C GLU A 170 -0.83 22.84 6.79
N THR A 171 -0.98 21.55 6.46
CA THR A 171 0.13 20.60 6.33
C THR A 171 0.71 20.67 4.91
N ARG A 172 2.02 20.86 4.81
CA ARG A 172 2.73 20.80 3.53
C ARG A 172 3.01 19.34 3.18
N PHE A 173 2.37 18.85 2.12
CA PHE A 173 2.63 17.53 1.57
C PHE A 173 3.71 17.60 0.50
N CYS A 174 4.51 16.55 0.44
CA CYS A 174 5.55 16.39 -0.56
C CYS A 174 5.51 14.99 -1.15
N THR A 175 5.77 14.90 -2.45
CA THR A 175 6.15 13.64 -3.07
C THR A 175 7.61 13.37 -2.72
N ALA A 176 7.88 12.20 -2.17
CA ALA A 176 9.23 11.65 -2.00
C ALA A 176 9.49 10.57 -3.05
N ALA A 177 10.73 10.51 -3.53
CA ALA A 177 11.17 9.43 -4.38
C ALA A 177 12.57 8.96 -4.02
N ARG A 178 12.82 7.66 -4.19
CA ARG A 178 14.14 7.05 -4.05
C ARG A 178 14.35 6.01 -5.14
N PRO A 179 15.26 6.24 -6.10
CA PRO A 179 15.68 5.21 -7.01
C PRO A 179 16.49 4.16 -6.26
N ILE A 180 16.00 2.93 -6.26
CA ILE A 180 16.59 1.76 -5.58
C ILE A 180 17.63 1.12 -6.49
N SER A 181 17.35 1.08 -7.80
CA SER A 181 18.25 0.61 -8.85
C SER A 181 18.08 1.52 -10.08
N PRO A 182 18.88 1.34 -11.15
CA PRO A 182 18.75 2.18 -12.36
C PRO A 182 17.32 2.23 -12.93
N GLN A 183 16.57 1.12 -12.85
CA GLN A 183 15.22 0.98 -13.40
C GLN A 183 14.12 0.80 -12.36
N LEU A 184 14.42 0.90 -11.07
CA LEU A 184 13.40 0.78 -10.02
C LEU A 184 13.39 2.01 -9.13
N VAL A 185 12.25 2.68 -9.06
CA VAL A 185 12.03 3.86 -8.22
C VAL A 185 10.92 3.58 -7.22
N ALA A 186 11.16 3.91 -5.96
CA ALA A 186 10.12 4.01 -4.95
C ALA A 186 9.56 5.44 -4.92
N VAL A 187 8.24 5.58 -4.83
CA VAL A 187 7.53 6.87 -4.74
C VAL A 187 6.50 6.81 -3.63
N TRP A 188 6.44 7.82 -2.76
CA TRP A 188 5.46 7.90 -1.67
C TRP A 188 5.24 9.36 -1.25
N THR A 189 4.31 9.58 -0.31
CA THR A 189 4.00 10.91 0.21
C THR A 189 4.60 11.09 1.60
N VAL A 190 5.20 12.25 1.84
CA VAL A 190 5.70 12.69 3.15
C VAL A 190 5.16 14.07 3.49
N TRP A 191 5.25 14.44 4.77
CA TRP A 191 4.78 15.74 5.27
C TRP A 191 5.54 16.11 6.54
N ASP A 192 5.46 17.39 6.94
CA ASP A 192 5.98 17.82 8.23
C ASP A 192 5.07 17.32 9.37
N GLY A 193 5.65 16.62 10.34
CA GLY A 193 5.00 16.18 11.56
C GLY A 193 5.55 16.91 12.79
N GLU A 194 4.94 16.65 13.95
CA GLU A 194 5.37 17.27 15.21
C GLU A 194 6.79 16.88 15.64
N ARG A 195 7.25 15.67 15.30
CA ARG A 195 8.56 15.13 15.73
C ARG A 195 9.51 14.78 14.60
N GLU A 196 9.08 14.87 13.34
CA GLU A 196 9.89 14.57 12.16
C GLU A 196 9.54 15.53 11.02
N THR A 197 10.56 16.12 10.39
CA THR A 197 10.36 16.95 9.19
C THR A 197 10.11 16.06 7.97
N ALA A 198 9.47 16.60 6.92
CA ALA A 198 9.23 15.87 5.68
C ALA A 198 10.52 15.29 5.07
N GLN A 199 11.64 16.03 5.16
CA GLN A 199 12.95 15.59 4.68
C GLN A 199 13.49 14.41 5.50
N ALA A 200 13.45 14.49 6.83
CA ALA A 200 13.92 13.41 7.70
C ALA A 200 13.06 12.14 7.53
N MET A 201 11.74 12.32 7.44
CA MET A 201 10.78 11.25 7.14
C MET A 201 11.11 10.56 5.82
N ALA A 202 11.31 11.33 4.75
CA ALA A 202 11.67 10.79 3.45
C ALA A 202 13.00 10.01 3.48
N GLU A 203 14.02 10.52 4.19
CA GLU A 203 15.29 9.81 4.28
C GLU A 203 15.17 8.48 5.03
N ARG A 204 14.46 8.48 6.17
CA ARG A 204 14.21 7.28 6.97
C ARG A 204 13.39 6.26 6.19
N GLU A 205 12.24 6.66 5.67
CA GLU A 205 11.33 5.79 4.92
C GLU A 205 11.95 5.32 3.61
N GLY A 206 12.72 6.16 2.93
CA GLY A 206 13.44 5.75 1.72
C GLY A 206 14.47 4.65 2.02
N LYS A 207 15.20 4.75 3.13
CA LYS A 207 16.09 3.66 3.59
C LYS A 207 15.30 2.41 3.95
N ALA A 208 14.15 2.56 4.59
CA ALA A 208 13.28 1.44 4.95
C ALA A 208 12.75 0.72 3.70
N ILE A 209 12.18 1.45 2.73
CA ILE A 209 11.67 0.88 1.47
C ILE A 209 12.80 0.18 0.70
N ALA A 210 13.99 0.78 0.59
CA ALA A 210 15.12 0.14 -0.09
C ALA A 210 15.56 -1.15 0.60
N THR A 211 15.58 -1.16 1.94
CA THR A 211 15.86 -2.35 2.77
C THR A 211 14.79 -3.41 2.58
N PHE A 212 13.52 -3.02 2.57
CA PHE A 212 12.38 -3.89 2.34
C PHE A 212 12.43 -4.54 0.95
N VAL A 213 12.70 -3.77 -0.09
CA VAL A 213 12.88 -4.29 -1.45
C VAL A 213 14.01 -5.31 -1.51
N ARG A 214 15.14 -5.00 -0.87
CA ARG A 214 16.34 -5.85 -0.92
C ARG A 214 16.19 -7.15 -0.13
N TYR A 215 15.59 -7.10 1.07
CA TYR A 215 15.61 -8.22 2.02
C TYR A 215 14.25 -8.85 2.27
N ALA A 216 13.13 -8.17 2.01
CA ALA A 216 11.79 -8.69 2.27
C ALA A 216 11.11 -9.23 1.01
N ILE A 217 11.15 -8.46 -0.08
CA ILE A 217 10.39 -8.76 -1.31
C ILE A 217 11.27 -9.03 -2.54
N ALA A 218 12.58 -9.14 -2.36
CA ALA A 218 13.44 -9.75 -3.37
C ALA A 218 13.06 -11.23 -3.58
N ARG A 219 13.63 -11.86 -4.62
CA ARG A 219 13.40 -13.29 -4.92
C ARG A 219 13.54 -14.17 -3.69
N ASN A 220 14.60 -13.96 -2.93
CA ASN A 220 14.86 -14.62 -1.66
C ASN A 220 14.71 -13.62 -0.52
N GLU A 221 13.96 -14.00 0.51
CA GLU A 221 13.86 -13.23 1.74
C GLU A 221 15.12 -13.43 2.60
N ASP A 222 15.62 -12.35 3.19
CA ASP A 222 16.63 -12.33 4.25
C ASP A 222 16.09 -11.58 5.46
N PHE A 223 15.24 -12.26 6.23
CA PHE A 223 14.62 -11.67 7.41
C PHE A 223 15.66 -11.32 8.51
N GLY A 224 16.82 -12.01 8.52
CA GLY A 224 17.89 -11.77 9.48
C GLY A 224 18.56 -10.40 9.28
N GLN A 225 18.70 -9.95 8.02
CA GLN A 225 19.15 -8.59 7.71
C GLN A 225 18.03 -7.56 7.76
N LEU A 226 16.80 -7.97 7.41
CA LEU A 226 15.64 -7.08 7.40
C LEU A 226 15.30 -6.52 8.78
N LEU A 227 15.11 -7.39 9.77
CA LEU A 227 14.55 -6.99 11.07
C LEU A 227 15.44 -5.98 11.81
N PRO A 228 16.77 -6.17 11.96
CA PRO A 228 17.63 -5.19 12.62
C PRO A 228 17.62 -3.83 11.92
N ALA A 229 17.66 -3.82 10.58
CA ALA A 229 17.61 -2.58 9.82
C ALA A 229 16.27 -1.85 10.02
N MET A 230 15.15 -2.57 10.06
CA MET A 230 13.84 -1.97 10.34
C MET A 230 13.74 -1.42 11.76
N CYS A 231 14.37 -2.09 12.73
CA CYS A 231 14.44 -1.60 14.11
C CYS A 231 15.13 -0.24 14.24
N GLU A 232 16.18 0.01 13.47
CA GLU A 232 16.91 1.28 13.41
C GLU A 232 16.14 2.39 12.66
N LEU A 233 15.22 2.01 11.78
CA LEU A 233 14.49 2.91 10.88
C LEU A 233 13.05 3.19 11.33
N ARG A 234 12.68 2.77 12.56
CA ARG A 234 11.36 3.05 13.13
C ARG A 234 11.14 4.55 13.27
N ARG A 235 9.90 4.99 13.02
CA ARG A 235 9.48 6.38 13.22
C ARG A 235 9.67 6.84 14.70
N PRO A 236 9.87 8.13 14.98
CA PRO A 236 10.13 8.63 16.34
C PRO A 236 9.05 8.29 17.38
N GLU A 237 7.81 8.08 16.95
CA GLU A 237 6.65 7.74 17.78
C GLU A 237 6.50 6.23 17.97
N ALA A 238 7.55 5.45 17.71
CA ALA A 238 7.46 4.01 17.74
C ALA A 238 6.98 3.49 19.10
N LYS A 239 6.07 2.52 19.05
CA LYS A 239 5.45 1.86 20.19
C LYS A 239 5.94 0.43 20.29
N GLU A 240 5.83 -0.14 21.49
CA GLU A 240 6.04 -1.57 21.70
C GLU A 240 4.75 -2.33 21.35
N GLY A 241 4.92 -3.47 20.69
CA GLY A 241 3.80 -4.35 20.34
C GLY A 241 3.26 -5.17 21.51
N PRO A 242 2.12 -5.86 21.35
CA PRO A 242 1.54 -6.71 22.39
C PRO A 242 2.46 -7.87 22.80
N ASN A 243 3.37 -8.25 21.90
CA ASN A 243 4.34 -9.33 22.08
C ASN A 243 5.73 -8.83 22.57
N GLY A 244 5.82 -7.55 22.95
CA GLY A 244 7.06 -6.86 23.32
C GLY A 244 7.82 -6.27 22.13
N ASP A 245 8.98 -5.66 22.39
CA ASP A 245 9.82 -5.06 21.35
C ASP A 245 10.86 -6.07 20.81
N PRO A 246 10.70 -6.60 19.59
CA PRO A 246 11.69 -7.52 19.00
C PRO A 246 13.04 -6.83 18.72
N CYS A 247 13.11 -5.50 18.77
CA CYS A 247 14.34 -4.72 18.59
C CYS A 247 15.23 -4.64 19.84
N LYS A 248 14.78 -5.16 20.98
CA LYS A 248 15.52 -5.11 22.26
C LYS A 248 16.22 -6.43 22.62
N ARG A 249 16.21 -7.41 21.72
CA ARG A 249 16.73 -8.76 21.95
C ARG A 249 18.15 -8.93 21.41
#